data_AF-A0A4Y2JL14-F1
#
_entry.id   AF-A0A4Y2JL14-F1
#
_cell.length_a   1.000
_cell.length_b   1.000
_cell.length_c   1.000
_cell.angle_alpha   90.00
_cell.angle_beta   90.00
_cell.angle_gamma   90.00
#
_symmetry.space_group_name_H-M   'P 1'
#
loop_
_entity.id
_entity.type
_entity.pdbx_description
1 polymer ?
#
loop_
_entity_poly.entity_id
_entity_poly.type
_entity_poly.pdbx_seq_one_letter_code
_entity_poly.pdbx_strand_id
1 'polypeptide(L)'
;MRREVQEKANKIARILESYQSCEDLNVNFEEKGTKEYFVSDKPFTVEMVSSAPLYCEILRHMFDFTLLKEYLKENSVTITADCSNGVTGPVVLDILRNKLESS
;
A
#
# COMPACT_ATOMS: atom_id res chain seq x y z
N MET A 1 -17.37 -0.46 13.47
CA MET A 1 -17.03 0.97 13.28
C MET A 1 -17.20 1.31 11.80
N ARG A 2 -18.29 1.98 11.37
CA ARG A 2 -18.45 2.37 9.94
C ARG A 2 -19.59 3.35 9.56
N ARG A 3 -20.59 3.62 10.42
CA ARG A 3 -21.64 4.61 10.10
C ARG A 3 -21.54 5.90 10.92
N GLU A 4 -21.41 5.76 12.24
CA GLU A 4 -21.27 6.92 13.15
C GLU A 4 -20.05 7.78 12.84
N VAL A 5 -18.91 7.18 12.45
CA VAL A 5 -17.70 7.93 12.07
C VAL A 5 -17.95 8.72 10.77
N GLN A 6 -18.62 8.11 9.79
CA GLN A 6 -18.95 8.78 8.54
C GLN A 6 -19.94 9.93 8.76
N GLU A 7 -20.97 9.70 9.58
CA GLU A 7 -21.96 10.73 9.93
C GLU A 7 -21.31 11.89 10.70
N LYS A 8 -20.41 11.59 11.65
CA LYS A 8 -19.63 12.62 12.36
C LYS A 8 -18.71 13.41 11.41
N ALA A 9 -17.96 12.74 10.54
CA ALA A 9 -17.10 13.40 9.55
C ALA A 9 -17.92 14.30 8.61
N ASN A 10 -19.05 13.80 8.09
CA ASN A 10 -19.95 14.56 7.24
C ASN A 10 -20.54 15.78 7.97
N LYS A 11 -20.89 15.64 9.26
CA LYS A 11 -21.41 16.75 10.06
C LYS A 11 -20.34 17.82 10.25
N ILE A 12 -19.12 17.44 10.62
CA ILE A 12 -17.98 18.36 10.79
C ILE A 12 -17.67 19.07 9.47
N ALA A 13 -17.57 18.33 8.36
CA ALA A 13 -17.24 18.89 7.05
C ALA A 13 -18.25 19.97 6.58
N ARG A 14 -19.51 19.88 7.00
CA ARG A 14 -20.55 20.87 6.66
C ARG A 14 -20.50 22.16 7.48
N ILE A 15 -19.88 22.13 8.66
CA ILE A 15 -19.85 23.27 9.60
C ILE A 15 -18.43 23.80 9.84
N LEU A 16 -17.43 23.27 9.14
CA LEU A 16 -16.04 23.65 9.31
C LEU A 16 -15.81 25.05 8.75
N GLU A 17 -15.48 26.02 9.62
CA GLU A 17 -15.19 27.40 9.21
C GLU A 17 -13.69 27.63 8.93
N SER A 18 -12.81 26.88 9.60
CA SER A 18 -11.35 26.96 9.44
C SER A 18 -10.66 25.65 9.78
N TYR A 19 -9.42 25.48 9.31
CA TYR A 19 -8.54 24.36 9.62
C TYR A 19 -7.10 24.86 9.80
N GLN A 20 -6.25 24.04 10.43
CA GLN A 20 -4.83 24.32 10.60
C GLN A 20 -4.01 23.41 9.69
N SER A 21 -3.01 23.97 9.01
CA SER A 21 -2.05 23.28 8.16
C SER A 21 -0.63 23.69 8.52
N CYS A 22 0.33 22.81 8.21
CA CYS A 22 1.76 23.11 8.28
C CYS A 22 2.29 23.14 6.85
N GLU A 23 2.22 24.30 6.20
CA GLU A 23 2.56 24.46 4.78
C GLU A 23 4.04 24.19 4.49
N ASP A 24 4.91 24.41 5.49
CA ASP A 24 6.35 24.17 5.39
C ASP A 24 6.74 22.69 5.52
N LEU A 25 5.81 21.81 5.90
CA LEU A 25 6.10 20.39 6.07
C LEU A 25 6.19 19.70 4.70
N ASN A 26 7.42 19.46 4.23
CA ASN A 26 7.67 18.74 3.00
C ASN A 26 8.20 17.32 3.28
N VAL A 27 7.32 16.33 3.11
CA VAL A 27 7.66 14.92 3.29
C VAL A 27 8.17 14.32 1.99
N ASN A 28 9.37 13.74 2.00
CA ASN A 28 9.84 12.94 0.86
C ASN A 28 9.19 11.54 0.90
N PHE A 29 8.29 11.27 -0.05
CA PHE A 29 7.59 9.99 -0.19
C PHE A 29 8.35 8.93 -1.01
N GLU A 30 9.48 9.28 -1.62
CA GLU A 30 10.27 8.35 -2.44
C GLU A 30 11.22 7.48 -1.61
N GLU A 31 11.62 7.98 -0.44
CA GLU A 31 12.55 7.28 0.45
C GLU A 31 11.80 6.43 1.48
N LYS A 32 12.10 5.13 1.51
CA LYS A 32 11.58 4.21 2.52
C LYS A 32 12.18 4.48 3.90
N GLY A 33 11.43 4.09 4.94
CA GLY A 33 11.89 4.13 6.32
C GLY A 33 11.22 5.21 7.16
N THR A 34 11.70 5.36 8.38
CA THR A 34 11.16 6.29 9.36
C THR A 34 11.92 7.61 9.32
N LYS A 35 11.18 8.72 9.20
CA LYS A 35 11.73 10.07 9.25
C LYS A 35 10.99 10.88 10.31
N GLU A 36 11.74 11.68 11.04
CA GLU A 36 11.19 12.62 12.02
C GLU A 36 11.28 14.04 11.47
N TYR A 37 10.16 14.75 11.54
CA TYR A 37 10.03 16.16 11.17
C TYR A 37 9.68 16.95 12.42
N PHE A 38 10.06 18.23 12.50
CA PHE A 38 9.67 19.08 13.62
C PHE A 38 8.55 20.03 13.20
N VAL A 39 7.41 19.94 13.89
CA VAL A 39 6.24 20.80 13.69
C VAL A 39 6.00 21.56 14.99
N SER A 40 6.17 22.88 14.97
CA SER A 40 6.05 23.73 16.17
C SER A 40 6.88 23.19 17.35
N ASP A 41 8.14 22.87 17.08
CA ASP A 41 9.12 22.33 18.03
C ASP A 41 8.77 20.95 18.63
N LYS A 42 7.80 20.23 18.04
CA LYS A 42 7.45 18.86 18.42
C LYS A 42 7.79 17.87 17.32
N PRO A 43 8.30 16.67 17.68
CA PRO A 43 8.57 15.63 16.71
C PRO A 43 7.27 15.11 16.09
N PHE A 44 7.28 14.95 14.77
CA PHE A 44 6.25 14.37 13.93
C PHE A 44 6.89 13.28 13.07
N THR A 45 6.61 12.03 13.40
CA THR A 45 7.22 10.88 12.74
C THR A 45 6.38 10.39 11.56
N VAL A 46 7.01 10.23 10.40
CA VAL A 46 6.42 9.62 9.20
C VAL A 46 7.18 8.34 8.90
N GLU A 47 6.44 7.24 8.77
CA GLU A 47 6.98 5.95 8.33
C GLU A 47 6.55 5.66 6.89
N MET A 48 7.53 5.65 5.99
CA MET A 48 7.33 5.31 4.59
C MET A 48 7.41 3.80 4.39
N VAL A 49 6.24 3.16 4.46
CA VAL A 49 6.07 1.71 4.25
C VAL A 49 5.62 1.40 2.82
N SER A 50 6.16 0.33 2.25
CA SER A 50 5.69 -0.17 0.95
C SER A 50 4.48 -1.09 1.16
N SER A 51 3.39 -0.84 0.45
CA SER A 51 2.16 -1.64 0.55
C SER A 51 2.27 -3.02 -0.12
N ALA A 52 3.12 -3.16 -1.15
CA ALA A 52 3.24 -4.41 -1.90
C ALA A 52 3.82 -5.58 -1.07
N PRO A 53 4.93 -5.43 -0.34
CA PRO A 53 5.46 -6.50 0.51
C PRO A 53 4.47 -7.01 1.56
N LEU A 54 3.72 -6.10 2.20
CA LEU A 54 2.71 -6.45 3.21
C LEU A 54 1.59 -7.28 2.58
N TYR A 55 1.12 -6.89 1.40
CA TYR A 55 0.09 -7.66 0.70
C TYR A 55 0.60 -9.03 0.23
N CYS A 56 1.85 -9.10 -0.25
CA CYS A 56 2.48 -10.38 -0.60
C CYS A 56 2.59 -11.33 0.60
N GLU A 57 2.87 -10.83 1.80
CA GLU A 57 2.92 -11.62 3.03
C GLU A 57 1.55 -12.22 3.36
N ILE A 58 0.48 -11.41 3.30
CA ILE A 58 -0.89 -11.89 3.48
C ILE A 58 -1.20 -13.02 2.50
N LEU A 59 -0.84 -12.86 1.22
CA LEU A 59 -1.08 -13.89 0.21
C LEU A 59 -0.28 -15.17 0.46
N ARG A 60 0.96 -15.08 0.95
CA ARG A 60 1.73 -16.28 1.31
C ARG A 60 1.12 -17.04 2.49
N HIS A 61 0.45 -16.35 3.40
CA HIS A 61 -0.29 -17.03 4.48
C HIS A 61 -1.57 -17.71 3.97
N MET A 62 -2.15 -17.22 2.87
CA MET A 62 -3.40 -17.75 2.32
C MET A 62 -3.19 -18.84 1.26
N PHE A 63 -2.09 -18.81 0.51
CA PHE A 63 -1.83 -19.69 -0.62
C PHE A 63 -0.45 -20.35 -0.55
N ASP A 64 -0.36 -21.60 -1.02
CA ASP A 64 0.93 -22.28 -1.19
C ASP A 64 1.61 -21.80 -2.49
N PHE A 65 2.57 -20.89 -2.32
CA PHE A 65 3.32 -20.34 -3.45
C PHE A 65 4.24 -21.37 -4.10
N THR A 66 4.65 -22.42 -3.38
CA THR A 66 5.48 -23.50 -3.92
C THR A 66 4.66 -24.31 -4.91
N LEU A 67 3.48 -24.76 -4.47
CA LEU A 67 2.57 -25.53 -5.32
C LEU A 67 2.12 -24.73 -6.54
N LEU A 68 1.81 -23.44 -6.37
CA LEU A 68 1.45 -22.56 -7.49
C LEU A 68 2.59 -22.44 -8.50
N LYS A 69 3.83 -22.26 -8.02
CA LYS A 69 5.00 -22.13 -8.89
C LYS A 69 5.28 -23.41 -9.68
N GLU A 70 5.18 -24.57 -9.03
CA GLU A 70 5.30 -25.88 -9.69
C GLU A 70 4.21 -26.07 -10.74
N TYR A 71 2.96 -25.81 -10.38
CA TYR A 71 1.82 -25.94 -11.29
C TYR A 71 1.98 -25.07 -12.54
N LEU A 72 2.35 -23.80 -12.38
CA LEU A 72 2.56 -22.89 -13.50
C LEU A 72 3.67 -23.36 -14.44
N LYS A 73 4.74 -23.92 -13.88
CA LYS A 73 5.88 -24.47 -14.63
C LYS A 73 5.52 -25.74 -15.40
N GLU A 74 4.89 -26.70 -14.74
CA GLU A 74 4.57 -28.01 -15.33
C GLU A 74 3.51 -27.89 -16.45
N ASN A 75 2.56 -26.97 -16.28
CA ASN A 75 1.41 -26.85 -17.18
C ASN A 75 1.59 -25.77 -18.25
N SER A 76 2.76 -25.13 -18.33
CA SER A 76 3.06 -24.04 -19.28
C SER A 76 1.97 -22.96 -19.31
N VAL A 77 1.46 -22.58 -18.14
CA VAL A 77 0.34 -21.64 -18.03
C VAL A 77 0.82 -20.23 -18.34
N THR A 78 0.30 -19.63 -19.40
CA THR A 78 0.54 -18.22 -19.72
C THR A 78 -0.45 -17.35 -18.96
N ILE A 79 0.07 -16.46 -18.11
CA ILE A 79 -0.73 -15.47 -17.37
C ILE A 79 -0.54 -14.09 -17.99
N THR A 80 -1.66 -13.44 -18.32
CA THR A 80 -1.70 -12.01 -18.68
C THR A 80 -2.49 -11.28 -17.61
N ALA A 81 -1.88 -10.26 -16.99
CA ALA A 81 -2.53 -9.43 -15.98
C ALA A 81 -2.51 -7.96 -16.41
N ASP A 82 -3.67 -7.43 -16.75
CA ASP A 82 -3.86 -5.99 -16.98
C ASP A 82 -4.26 -5.32 -15.67
N CYS A 83 -3.42 -4.40 -15.19
CA CYS A 83 -3.66 -3.63 -13.97
C CYS A 83 -4.23 -2.24 -14.25
N SER A 84 -4.59 -1.91 -15.49
CA SER A 84 -5.17 -0.63 -15.92
C SER A 84 -4.40 0.61 -15.46
N ASN A 85 -3.06 0.50 -15.32
CA ASN A 85 -2.19 1.51 -14.73
C ASN A 85 -2.60 1.97 -13.31
N GLY A 86 -3.32 1.11 -12.58
CA GLY A 86 -3.74 1.35 -11.21
C GLY A 86 -2.74 0.90 -10.15
N VAL A 87 -3.09 1.14 -8.89
CA VAL A 87 -2.28 0.82 -7.69
C VAL A 87 -1.93 -0.67 -7.56
N THR A 88 -2.69 -1.54 -8.24
CA THR A 88 -2.48 -3.00 -8.24
C THR A 88 -1.24 -3.42 -9.05
N GLY A 89 -0.77 -2.57 -9.98
CA GLY A 89 0.36 -2.88 -10.87
C GLY A 89 1.63 -3.34 -10.14
N PRO A 90 2.18 -2.55 -9.20
CA PRO A 90 3.36 -2.93 -8.42
C PRO A 90 3.18 -4.24 -7.63
N VAL A 91 1.97 -4.51 -7.15
CA VAL A 91 1.65 -5.72 -6.36
C VAL A 91 1.65 -6.96 -7.25
N VAL A 92 0.96 -6.90 -8.39
CA VAL A 92 0.89 -8.01 -9.36
C VAL A 92 2.27 -8.32 -9.94
N LEU A 93 3.06 -7.28 -10.24
CA LEU A 93 4.44 -7.46 -10.69
C LEU A 93 5.28 -8.17 -9.63
N ASP A 94 5.21 -7.78 -8.36
CA ASP A 94 6.00 -8.47 -7.33
C ASP A 94 5.57 -9.94 -7.17
N ILE A 95 4.27 -10.22 -7.16
CA ILE A 95 3.76 -11.59 -6.95
C ILE A 95 4.08 -12.46 -8.16
N LEU A 96 3.56 -12.11 -9.34
CA LEU A 96 3.67 -12.96 -10.52
C LEU A 96 5.13 -13.06 -10.97
N ARG A 97 5.81 -11.91 -11.10
CA ARG A 97 7.16 -11.85 -11.66
C ARG A 97 8.25 -12.23 -10.67
N ASN A 98 8.20 -11.74 -9.43
CA ASN A 98 9.30 -11.97 -8.49
C ASN A 98 9.09 -13.20 -7.59
N LYS A 99 7.85 -13.64 -7.37
CA LYS A 99 7.56 -14.76 -6.45
C LYS A 99 7.13 -16.04 -7.17
N LEU A 100 6.35 -15.95 -8.24
CA LEU A 100 5.78 -17.12 -8.92
C LEU A 100 6.48 -17.52 -10.22
N GLU A 101 7.13 -16.59 -10.94
CA GLU A 101 7.94 -16.97 -12.11
C GLU A 101 9.17 -17.80 -11.68
N SER A 102 9.44 -18.86 -12.44
CA SER A 102 10.66 -19.66 -12.34
C SER A 102 11.65 -19.18 -13.40
N SER A 103 12.85 -18.78 -12.99
CA SER A 103 14.00 -18.67 -13.90
C SER A 103 14.37 -20.04 -14.48
#